data_AF-A0A2G1LI15-F1
#
_entry.id   AF-A0A2G1LI15-F1
#
_cell.length_a   1.000
_cell.length_b   1.000
_cell.length_c   1.000
_cell.angle_alpha   90.00
_cell.angle_beta   90.00
_cell.angle_gamma   90.00
#
_symmetry.space_group_name_H-M   'P 1'
#
loop_
_entity.id
_entity.type
_entity.pdbx_description
1 polymer ?
#
loop_
_entity_poly.entity_id
_entity_poly.type
_entity_poly.pdbx_seq_one_letter_code
_entity_poly.pdbx_strand_id
1 'polypeptide(L)'
;MIGVDSSKAWLDAWTAPDHAIRCANTAEGIADLADFVWEHAGDDGLVVLEASGGCEKLAFLQLWAQGIACTIVNPRHARAFAQAMGCLEKTDRIDARMLAWFADARKLIPTPPPSAQQAKLEALTARLRHVTHDIIVQKQRRSATTDPLALAQIGETLALFARQAKDISAMIAQSIASDPHWRAFDRTIRSIKGLADRTTAYLIADLPELGTLSNKAIVKLVGLAPIANDSGARSGKRRTRGGRASIRTILFLVADIARRFDPSLADFRDKLLAAGKP
;
A
#
# COMPACT_ATOMS: atom_id res chain seq x y z
N MET A 1 4.06 10.30 -22.37
CA MET A 1 4.35 9.39 -21.23
C MET A 1 5.82 9.50 -20.86
N ILE A 2 6.13 9.71 -19.58
CA ILE A 2 7.49 9.74 -19.06
C ILE A 2 7.62 8.61 -18.05
N GLY A 3 8.54 7.69 -18.26
CA GLY A 3 8.84 6.64 -17.28
C GLY A 3 10.05 7.03 -16.46
N VAL A 4 9.97 6.81 -15.15
CA VAL A 4 11.02 7.19 -14.20
C VAL A 4 11.35 5.98 -13.34
N ASP A 5 12.56 5.47 -13.50
CA ASP A 5 13.13 4.53 -12.54
C ASP A 5 13.75 5.29 -11.37
N SER A 6 13.53 4.79 -10.16
CA SER A 6 13.91 5.50 -8.93
C SER A 6 14.78 4.66 -8.02
N SER A 7 15.91 5.25 -7.65
CA SER A 7 16.83 4.74 -6.63
C SER A 7 16.97 5.77 -5.51
N LYS A 8 17.72 5.42 -4.46
CA LYS A 8 17.96 6.34 -3.34
C LYS A 8 18.69 7.62 -3.76
N ALA A 9 19.57 7.54 -4.75
CA ALA A 9 20.44 8.65 -5.14
C ALA A 9 20.03 9.29 -6.47
N TRP A 10 19.41 8.51 -7.36
CA TRP A 10 19.18 8.91 -8.76
C TRP A 10 17.74 8.64 -9.20
N LEU A 11 17.26 9.50 -10.09
CA LEU A 11 16.08 9.34 -10.90
C LEU A 11 16.53 9.29 -12.37
N ASP A 12 16.21 8.19 -13.05
CA ASP A 12 16.49 8.01 -14.47
C ASP A 12 15.15 8.08 -15.21
N ALA A 13 15.00 9.10 -16.06
CA ALA A 13 13.75 9.35 -16.78
C ALA A 13 13.92 9.16 -18.28
N TRP A 14 12.86 8.69 -18.93
CA TRP A 14 12.82 8.50 -20.37
C TRP A 14 11.46 8.87 -20.95
N THR A 15 11.45 9.49 -22.13
CA THR A 15 10.25 9.70 -22.94
C THR A 15 10.54 9.58 -24.44
N ALA A 16 9.49 9.29 -25.22
CA ALA A 16 9.61 9.18 -26.68
C ALA A 16 9.86 10.57 -27.31
N PRO A 17 10.57 10.68 -28.45
CA PRO A 17 11.12 9.58 -29.26
C PRO A 17 12.35 8.87 -28.67
N ASP A 18 13.26 9.56 -27.97
CA ASP A 18 14.37 8.94 -27.20
C ASP A 18 15.05 9.96 -26.27
N HIS A 19 14.26 10.79 -25.59
CA HIS A 19 14.77 11.76 -24.63
C HIS A 19 14.99 11.09 -23.28
N ALA A 20 16.14 11.36 -22.66
CA ALA A 20 16.46 10.82 -21.35
C ALA A 20 17.23 11.84 -20.50
N ILE A 21 16.96 11.83 -19.20
CA ILE A 21 17.70 12.61 -18.20
C ILE A 21 17.99 11.72 -17.01
N ARG A 22 19.14 11.97 -16.36
CA ARG A 22 19.46 11.44 -15.04
C ARG A 22 19.66 12.60 -14.09
N CYS A 23 18.90 12.64 -13.01
CA CYS A 23 18.97 13.69 -12.00
C CYS A 23 19.05 13.07 -10.60
N ALA A 24 19.50 13.85 -9.62
CA ALA A 24 19.57 13.39 -8.25
C ALA A 24 18.16 13.21 -7.66
N ASN A 25 17.97 12.21 -6.79
CA ASN A 25 16.72 12.07 -6.02
C ASN A 25 16.69 13.05 -4.84
N THR A 26 16.73 14.34 -5.16
CA THR A 26 16.66 15.48 -4.24
C THR A 26 15.67 16.50 -4.77
N ALA A 27 15.33 17.52 -3.97
CA ALA A 27 14.37 18.54 -4.39
C ALA A 27 14.84 19.29 -5.66
N GLU A 28 16.15 19.55 -5.77
CA GLU A 28 16.75 20.22 -6.91
C GLU A 28 16.71 19.33 -8.15
N GLY A 29 17.12 18.06 -8.05
CA GLY A 29 17.07 17.13 -9.18
C GLY A 29 15.64 16.83 -9.64
N ILE A 30 14.65 16.89 -8.75
CA ILE A 30 13.23 16.77 -9.13
C ILE A 30 12.74 18.01 -9.86
N ALA A 31 13.28 19.20 -9.58
CA ALA A 31 13.00 20.38 -10.39
C ALA A 31 13.57 20.21 -11.82
N ASP A 32 14.79 19.68 -11.96
CA ASP A 32 15.35 19.36 -13.28
C ASP A 32 14.48 18.33 -14.03
N LEU A 33 13.94 17.33 -13.32
CA LEU A 33 13.01 16.36 -13.89
C LEU A 33 11.69 17.02 -14.34
N ALA A 34 11.19 18.01 -13.60
CA ALA A 34 9.99 18.73 -13.95
C ALA A 34 10.18 19.56 -15.22
N ASP A 35 11.31 20.26 -15.34
CA ASP A 35 11.68 21.00 -16.55
C ASP A 35 11.74 20.07 -17.77
N PHE A 36 12.35 18.90 -17.61
CA PHE A 36 12.38 17.85 -18.65
C PHE A 36 10.97 17.38 -19.06
N VAL A 37 10.04 17.26 -18.10
CA VAL A 37 8.64 16.88 -18.38
C VAL A 37 7.94 17.98 -19.17
N TRP A 38 8.09 19.24 -18.76
CA TRP A 38 7.48 20.37 -19.46
C TRP A 38 8.02 20.53 -20.88
N GLU A 39 9.33 20.37 -21.07
CA GLU A 39 9.99 20.49 -22.37
C GLU A 39 9.50 19.43 -23.36
N HIS A 40 9.33 18.18 -22.92
CA HIS A 40 9.12 17.05 -23.84
C HIS A 40 7.71 16.48 -23.86
N ALA A 41 6.87 16.78 -22.86
CA ALA A 41 5.50 16.26 -22.79
C ALA A 41 4.42 17.31 -22.55
N GLY A 42 4.79 18.51 -22.07
CA GLY A 42 3.84 19.60 -21.79
C GLY A 42 2.74 19.21 -20.80
N ASP A 43 1.59 19.87 -20.92
CA ASP A 43 0.44 19.73 -20.00
C ASP A 43 -0.20 18.33 -20.00
N ASP A 44 -0.04 17.57 -21.08
CA ASP A 44 -0.57 16.21 -21.21
C ASP A 44 0.43 15.12 -20.72
N GLY A 45 1.56 15.54 -20.14
CA GLY A 45 2.60 14.66 -19.63
C GLY A 45 2.15 13.86 -18.40
N LEU A 46 2.11 12.52 -18.53
CA LEU A 46 1.99 11.61 -17.39
C LEU A 46 3.36 11.02 -17.03
N VAL A 47 3.82 11.30 -15.81
CA VAL A 47 5.00 10.69 -15.20
C VAL A 47 4.63 9.37 -14.50
N VAL A 48 5.42 8.34 -14.75
CA VAL A 48 5.14 6.97 -14.32
C VAL A 48 6.33 6.49 -13.52
N LEU A 49 6.15 6.37 -12.21
CA LEU A 49 7.17 5.84 -11.30
C LEU A 49 6.83 4.40 -10.92
N GLU A 50 7.83 3.58 -10.65
CA GLU A 50 7.60 2.31 -9.95
C GLU A 50 7.76 2.44 -8.45
N ALA A 51 7.00 1.64 -7.69
CA ALA A 51 7.18 1.57 -6.24
C ALA A 51 8.53 0.91 -5.90
N SER A 52 9.48 1.70 -5.38
CA SER A 52 10.88 1.32 -5.10
C SER A 52 11.23 1.54 -3.63
N GLY A 53 10.47 0.91 -2.74
CA GLY A 53 10.72 0.95 -1.30
C GLY A 53 10.60 2.35 -0.66
N GLY A 54 10.00 3.31 -1.35
CA GLY A 54 9.79 4.69 -0.90
C GLY A 54 10.70 5.72 -1.55
N CYS A 55 11.67 5.33 -2.39
CA CYS A 55 12.53 6.26 -3.12
C CYS A 55 11.72 7.14 -4.09
N GLU A 56 10.64 6.60 -4.64
CA GLU A 56 9.75 7.27 -5.59
C GLU A 56 8.89 8.38 -4.95
N LYS A 57 8.72 8.35 -3.62
CA LYS A 57 7.72 9.19 -2.94
C LYS A 57 8.03 10.68 -3.02
N LEU A 58 9.30 11.05 -2.92
CA LEU A 58 9.71 12.46 -2.96
C LEU A 58 9.38 13.05 -4.34
N ALA A 59 9.84 12.40 -5.41
CA ALA A 59 9.54 12.77 -6.78
C ALA A 59 8.03 12.82 -7.04
N PHE A 60 7.30 11.77 -6.67
CA PHE A 60 5.85 11.71 -6.85
C PHE A 60 5.12 12.89 -6.18
N LEU A 61 5.46 13.23 -4.93
CA LEU A 61 4.80 14.31 -4.20
C LEU A 61 5.16 15.70 -4.75
N GLN A 62 6.43 15.94 -5.08
CA GLN A 62 6.88 17.23 -5.57
C GLN A 62 6.41 17.54 -6.99
N LEU A 63 6.43 16.56 -7.89
CA LEU A 63 5.90 16.71 -9.24
C LEU A 63 4.40 17.03 -9.21
N TRP A 64 3.62 16.33 -8.37
CA TRP A 64 2.20 16.67 -8.17
C TRP A 64 2.00 18.08 -7.62
N ALA A 65 2.86 18.53 -6.69
CA ALA A 65 2.80 19.89 -6.15
C ALA A 65 3.10 20.97 -7.20
N GLN A 66 3.84 20.62 -8.27
CA GLN A 66 4.13 21.47 -9.42
C GLN A 66 3.08 21.34 -10.55
N GLY A 67 2.00 20.59 -10.33
CA GLY A 67 0.94 20.39 -11.33
C GLY A 67 1.21 19.30 -12.35
N ILE A 68 2.32 18.56 -12.21
CA ILE A 68 2.66 17.46 -13.13
C ILE A 68 1.90 16.20 -12.71
N ALA A 69 1.14 15.64 -13.65
CA ALA A 69 0.39 14.42 -13.44
C ALA A 69 1.33 13.22 -13.26
N CYS A 70 1.17 12.50 -12.15
CA CYS A 70 1.98 11.31 -11.85
C CYS A 70 1.12 10.08 -11.52
N THR A 71 1.67 8.89 -11.75
CA THR A 71 1.14 7.62 -11.27
C THR A 71 2.25 6.69 -10.79
N ILE A 72 1.94 5.86 -9.79
CA ILE A 72 2.86 4.82 -9.28
C ILE A 72 2.38 3.45 -9.73
N VAL A 73 3.27 2.65 -10.32
CA VAL A 73 2.98 1.29 -10.78
C VAL A 73 3.62 0.23 -9.90
N ASN A 74 3.02 -0.97 -9.93
CA ASN A 74 3.60 -2.12 -9.24
C ASN A 74 4.82 -2.63 -10.01
N PRO A 75 6.01 -2.72 -9.40
CA PRO A 75 7.24 -3.14 -10.08
C PRO A 75 7.12 -4.55 -10.68
N ARG A 76 6.30 -5.43 -10.09
CA ARG A 76 6.05 -6.78 -10.65
C ARG A 76 5.33 -6.73 -11.99
N HIS A 77 4.41 -5.77 -12.18
CA HIS A 77 3.68 -5.63 -13.43
C HIS A 77 4.56 -5.00 -14.51
N ALA A 78 5.33 -3.97 -14.16
CA ALA A 78 6.31 -3.36 -15.04
C ALA A 78 7.36 -4.40 -15.49
N ARG A 79 7.91 -5.19 -14.55
CA ARG A 79 8.88 -6.24 -14.88
C ARG A 79 8.29 -7.34 -15.77
N ALA A 80 7.08 -7.80 -15.49
CA ALA A 80 6.41 -8.80 -16.33
C ALA A 80 6.15 -8.27 -17.75
N PHE A 81 5.85 -6.97 -17.88
CA PHE A 81 5.70 -6.32 -19.19
C PHE A 81 7.03 -6.26 -19.94
N ALA A 82 8.13 -5.84 -19.29
CA ALA A 82 9.46 -5.84 -19.89
C ALA A 82 9.87 -7.22 -20.42
N GLN A 83 9.65 -8.27 -19.63
CA GLN A 83 9.91 -9.65 -20.05
C GLN A 83 9.05 -10.08 -21.24
N ALA A 84 7.77 -9.70 -21.26
CA ALA A 84 6.87 -10.00 -22.37
C ALA A 84 7.27 -9.27 -23.67
N MET A 85 7.93 -8.12 -23.57
CA MET A 85 8.47 -7.36 -24.71
C MET A 85 9.86 -7.83 -25.14
N GLY A 86 10.41 -8.90 -24.54
CA GLY A 86 11.72 -9.45 -24.87
C GLY A 86 12.91 -8.74 -24.21
N CYS A 87 12.66 -7.75 -23.33
CA CYS A 87 13.72 -7.06 -22.60
C CYS A 87 14.09 -7.84 -21.33
N LEU A 88 15.15 -8.64 -21.42
CA LEU A 88 15.66 -9.43 -20.29
C LEU A 88 16.67 -8.66 -19.45
N GLU A 89 17.49 -7.85 -20.12
CA GLU A 89 18.45 -6.92 -19.55
C GLU A 89 17.75 -5.90 -18.64
N LYS A 90 18.47 -5.47 -17.60
CA LYS A 90 17.99 -4.50 -16.62
C LYS A 90 19.04 -3.41 -16.48
N THR A 91 18.67 -2.20 -16.85
CA THR A 91 19.43 -0.96 -16.60
C THR A 91 18.43 0.13 -16.30
N ASP A 92 18.81 1.13 -15.49
CA ASP A 92 17.92 2.23 -15.08
C ASP A 92 17.23 2.88 -16.31
N ARG A 93 17.97 3.08 -17.41
CA ARG A 93 17.45 3.63 -18.68
C ARG A 93 16.45 2.70 -19.38
N ILE A 94 16.71 1.39 -19.42
CA ILE A 94 15.77 0.42 -20.01
C ILE A 94 14.51 0.36 -19.15
N ASP A 95 14.65 0.35 -17.84
CA ASP A 95 13.51 0.29 -16.92
C ASP A 95 12.63 1.54 -17.05
N ALA A 96 13.22 2.74 -17.08
CA ALA A 96 12.52 4.00 -17.35
C ALA A 96 11.74 3.96 -18.68
N ARG A 97 12.38 3.51 -19.77
CA ARG A 97 11.70 3.34 -21.07
C ARG A 97 10.54 2.35 -20.99
N MET A 98 10.75 1.21 -20.32
CA MET A 98 9.73 0.19 -20.17
C MET A 98 8.55 0.68 -19.33
N LEU A 99 8.76 1.55 -18.35
CA LEU A 99 7.70 2.18 -17.57
C LEU A 99 6.84 3.11 -18.43
N ALA A 100 7.46 3.95 -19.27
CA ALA A 100 6.73 4.82 -20.20
C ALA A 100 5.84 4.00 -21.14
N TRP A 101 6.41 2.94 -21.74
CA TRP A 101 5.69 2.04 -22.63
C TRP A 101 4.61 1.24 -21.92
N PHE A 102 4.86 0.78 -20.70
CA PHE A 102 3.87 0.08 -19.89
C PHE A 102 2.66 0.98 -19.63
N ALA A 103 2.90 2.26 -19.32
CA ALA A 103 1.83 3.20 -19.06
C ALA A 103 0.98 3.50 -20.29
N ASP A 104 1.62 3.70 -21.44
CA ASP A 104 0.95 3.88 -22.72
C ASP A 104 0.09 2.67 -23.08
N ALA A 105 0.69 1.48 -23.06
CA ALA A 105 0.00 0.22 -23.39
C ALA A 105 -1.18 -0.08 -22.46
N ARG A 106 -1.08 0.30 -21.18
CA ARG A 106 -2.14 0.14 -20.18
C ARG A 106 -3.15 1.30 -20.16
N LYS A 107 -2.88 2.39 -20.87
CA LYS A 107 -3.63 3.66 -20.79
C LYS A 107 -3.79 4.10 -19.33
N LEU A 108 -2.67 4.15 -18.61
CA LEU A 108 -2.69 4.58 -17.21
C LEU A 108 -3.18 6.02 -17.10
N ILE A 109 -3.82 6.30 -15.97
CA ILE A 109 -4.34 7.62 -15.63
C ILE A 109 -3.57 8.18 -14.43
N PRO A 110 -3.54 9.51 -14.26
CA PRO A 110 -2.94 10.14 -13.09
C PRO A 110 -3.59 9.62 -11.80
N THR A 111 -2.78 9.40 -10.77
CA THR A 111 -3.25 9.05 -9.43
C THR A 111 -2.81 10.15 -8.47
N PRO A 112 -3.73 10.97 -7.93
CA PRO A 112 -3.37 12.06 -7.03
C PRO A 112 -2.78 11.53 -5.72
N PRO A 113 -1.89 12.31 -5.07
CA PRO A 113 -1.36 11.93 -3.78
C PRO A 113 -2.48 11.93 -2.72
N PRO A 114 -2.32 11.13 -1.65
CA PRO A 114 -3.22 11.20 -0.51
C PRO A 114 -3.20 12.62 0.08
N SER A 115 -4.34 13.06 0.63
CA SER A 115 -4.40 14.32 1.37
C SER A 115 -3.39 14.31 2.52
N ALA A 116 -2.93 15.48 2.97
CA ALA A 116 -1.99 15.58 4.09
C ALA A 116 -2.50 14.88 5.35
N GLN A 117 -3.81 14.93 5.60
CA GLN A 117 -4.46 14.22 6.70
C GLN A 117 -4.41 12.70 6.49
N GLN A 118 -4.75 12.20 5.30
CA GLN A 118 -4.69 10.78 4.97
C GLN A 118 -3.25 10.24 5.10
N ALA A 119 -2.27 10.94 4.53
CA ALA A 119 -0.86 10.58 4.62
C ALA A 119 -0.36 10.54 6.08
N LYS A 120 -0.77 11.51 6.91
CA LYS A 120 -0.46 11.52 8.35
C LYS A 120 -1.09 10.33 9.06
N LEU A 121 -2.35 10.01 8.76
CA LEU A 121 -3.04 8.86 9.34
C LEU A 121 -2.34 7.55 8.94
N GLU A 122 -1.99 7.36 7.68
CA GLU A 122 -1.21 6.21 7.20
C GLU A 122 0.12 6.06 7.96
N ALA A 123 0.87 7.16 8.13
CA ALA A 123 2.14 7.15 8.85
C ALA A 123 1.99 6.77 10.33
N LEU A 124 1.04 7.37 11.05
CA LEU A 124 0.75 7.05 12.45
C LEU A 124 0.34 5.59 12.60
N THR A 125 -0.49 5.12 11.69
CA THR A 125 -1.04 3.77 11.70
C THR A 125 0.02 2.71 11.36
N ALA A 126 0.93 2.99 10.43
CA ALA A 126 2.12 2.19 10.18
C ALA A 126 3.03 2.14 11.41
N ARG A 127 3.28 3.28 12.06
CA ARG A 127 4.10 3.32 13.29
C ARG A 127 3.45 2.52 14.43
N LEU A 128 2.13 2.61 14.61
CA LEU A 128 1.43 1.81 15.62
C LEU A 128 1.61 0.30 15.39
N ARG A 129 1.58 -0.14 14.12
CA ARG A 129 1.88 -1.54 13.77
C ARG A 129 3.30 -1.93 14.15
N HIS A 130 4.29 -1.11 13.82
CA HIS A 130 5.69 -1.37 14.16
C HIS A 130 5.87 -1.51 15.68
N VAL A 131 5.41 -0.53 16.47
CA VAL A 131 5.56 -0.56 17.93
C VAL A 131 4.81 -1.74 18.55
N THR A 132 3.61 -2.07 18.04
CA THR A 132 2.85 -3.22 18.54
C THR A 132 3.57 -4.54 18.23
N HIS A 133 4.17 -4.65 17.05
CA HIS A 133 5.00 -5.80 16.68
C HIS A 133 6.26 -5.89 17.55
N ASP A 134 6.95 -4.78 17.77
CA ASP A 134 8.15 -4.72 18.59
C ASP A 134 7.87 -5.11 20.04
N ILE A 135 6.71 -4.74 20.59
CA ILE A 135 6.26 -5.23 21.92
C ILE A 135 6.20 -6.75 21.96
N ILE A 136 5.65 -7.40 20.92
CA ILE A 136 5.56 -8.86 20.85
C ILE A 136 6.96 -9.47 20.80
N VAL A 137 7.84 -8.94 19.95
CA VAL A 137 9.23 -9.39 19.82
C VAL A 137 9.97 -9.25 21.15
N GLN A 138 9.82 -8.13 21.86
CA GLN A 138 10.48 -7.90 23.14
C GLN A 138 9.91 -8.80 24.26
N LYS A 139 8.60 -9.10 24.25
CA LYS A 139 8.02 -10.09 25.17
C LYS A 139 8.60 -11.49 24.97
N GLN A 140 8.78 -11.91 23.71
CA GLN A 140 9.42 -13.20 23.39
C GLN A 140 10.86 -13.24 23.86
N ARG A 141 11.63 -12.17 23.62
CA ARG A 141 13.02 -12.05 24.12
C ARG A 141 13.08 -12.10 25.65
N ARG A 142 12.15 -11.41 26.34
CA ARG A 142 12.05 -11.44 27.80
C ARG A 142 11.83 -12.86 28.33
N SER A 143 10.97 -13.65 27.69
CA SER A 143 10.71 -15.04 28.10
C SER A 143 11.88 -15.99 27.83
N ALA A 144 12.83 -15.61 26.97
CA ALA A 144 13.96 -16.44 26.57
C ALA A 144 15.24 -16.16 27.37
N THR A 145 15.25 -15.20 28.29
CA THR A 145 16.43 -14.83 29.08
C THR A 145 16.15 -14.86 30.59
N THR A 146 17.16 -15.19 31.37
CA THR A 146 17.16 -15.13 32.84
C THR A 146 18.17 -14.12 33.38
N ASP A 147 18.99 -13.51 32.52
CA ASP A 147 20.00 -12.53 32.91
C ASP A 147 19.33 -11.25 33.47
N PRO A 148 19.67 -10.82 34.70
CA PRO A 148 19.02 -9.67 35.34
C PRO A 148 19.17 -8.34 34.57
N LEU A 149 20.33 -8.10 33.96
CA LEU A 149 20.59 -6.87 33.21
C LEU A 149 19.75 -6.83 31.93
N ALA A 150 19.73 -7.93 31.18
CA ALA A 150 18.89 -8.07 30.00
C ALA A 150 17.40 -7.93 30.33
N LEU A 151 16.92 -8.54 31.42
CA LEU A 151 15.53 -8.41 31.87
C LEU A 151 15.16 -6.95 32.18
N ALA A 152 16.05 -6.21 32.83
CA ALA A 152 15.84 -4.78 33.13
C ALA A 152 15.74 -3.94 31.85
N GLN A 153 16.71 -4.07 30.92
CA GLN A 153 16.73 -3.32 29.65
C GLN A 153 15.53 -3.63 28.76
N ILE A 154 15.11 -4.90 28.69
CA ILE A 154 13.90 -5.30 27.97
C ILE A 154 12.65 -4.69 28.64
N GLY A 155 12.62 -4.64 29.98
CA GLY A 155 11.56 -3.98 30.74
C GLY A 155 11.42 -2.49 30.38
N GLU A 156 12.53 -1.75 30.34
CA GLU A 156 12.54 -0.34 29.94
C GLU A 156 12.06 -0.15 28.50
N THR A 157 12.53 -0.99 27.57
CA THR A 157 12.13 -0.97 26.17
C THR A 157 10.63 -1.24 26.01
N LEU A 158 10.10 -2.24 26.73
CA LEU A 158 8.66 -2.54 26.75
C LEU A 158 7.84 -1.37 27.29
N ALA A 159 8.31 -0.72 28.35
CA ALA A 159 7.63 0.45 28.91
C ALA A 159 7.62 1.63 27.93
N LEU A 160 8.72 1.86 27.22
CA LEU A 160 8.81 2.87 26.16
C LEU A 160 7.82 2.59 25.04
N PHE A 161 7.83 1.37 24.48
CA PHE A 161 6.93 1.02 23.39
C PHE A 161 5.46 1.02 23.81
N ALA A 162 5.13 0.61 25.04
CA ALA A 162 3.77 0.71 25.56
C ALA A 162 3.28 2.16 25.62
N ARG A 163 4.11 3.11 26.08
CA ARG A 163 3.79 4.55 26.05
C ARG A 163 3.60 5.05 24.62
N GLN A 164 4.56 4.79 23.73
CA GLN A 164 4.44 5.19 22.32
C GLN A 164 3.17 4.64 21.66
N ALA A 165 2.83 3.36 21.89
CA ALA A 165 1.61 2.76 21.34
C ALA A 165 0.35 3.47 21.85
N LYS A 166 0.31 3.84 23.13
CA LYS A 166 -0.81 4.59 23.73
C LYS A 166 -0.94 5.98 23.09
N ASP A 167 0.16 6.72 23.02
CA ASP A 167 0.17 8.09 22.50
C ASP A 167 -0.23 8.14 21.02
N ILE A 168 0.33 7.22 20.21
CA ILE A 168 -0.03 7.10 18.79
C ILE A 168 -1.50 6.70 18.62
N SER A 169 -2.00 5.77 19.44
CA SER A 169 -3.42 5.39 19.37
C SER A 169 -4.33 6.57 19.69
N ALA A 170 -3.96 7.42 20.66
CA ALA A 170 -4.71 8.63 20.98
C ALA A 170 -4.69 9.66 19.84
N MET A 171 -3.52 9.87 19.20
CA MET A 171 -3.41 10.74 18.03
C MET A 171 -4.26 10.25 16.85
N ILE A 172 -4.27 8.95 16.59
CA ILE A 172 -5.13 8.33 15.56
C ILE A 172 -6.61 8.57 15.88
N ALA A 173 -7.03 8.29 17.12
CA ALA A 173 -8.40 8.48 17.54
C ALA A 173 -8.84 9.96 17.40
N GLN A 174 -7.97 10.91 17.79
CA GLN A 174 -8.23 12.33 17.62
C GLN A 174 -8.37 12.71 16.13
N SER A 175 -7.49 12.18 15.27
CA SER A 175 -7.52 12.42 13.82
C SER A 175 -8.85 11.94 13.21
N ILE A 176 -9.26 10.70 13.52
CA ILE A 176 -10.54 10.12 13.08
C ILE A 176 -11.71 10.95 13.62
N ALA A 177 -11.66 11.34 14.89
CA ALA A 177 -12.70 12.14 15.49
C ALA A 177 -12.80 13.53 14.86
N SER A 178 -11.71 14.12 14.38
CA SER A 178 -11.72 15.47 13.79
C SER A 178 -12.33 15.55 12.38
N ASP A 179 -12.34 14.44 11.63
CA ASP A 179 -12.89 14.39 10.28
C ASP A 179 -14.33 13.80 10.28
N PRO A 180 -15.36 14.53 9.79
CA PRO A 180 -16.73 14.04 9.78
C PRO A 180 -16.95 12.74 8.99
N HIS A 181 -16.25 12.56 7.86
CA HIS A 181 -16.35 11.36 7.02
C HIS A 181 -15.72 10.17 7.72
N TRP A 182 -14.53 10.32 8.29
CA TRP A 182 -13.87 9.26 9.06
C TRP A 182 -14.66 8.90 10.31
N ARG A 183 -15.26 9.87 11.00
CA ARG A 183 -16.11 9.63 12.17
C ARG A 183 -17.37 8.85 11.79
N ALA A 184 -18.01 9.17 10.67
CA ALA A 184 -19.18 8.44 10.17
C ALA A 184 -18.81 7.01 9.75
N PHE A 185 -17.68 6.85 9.07
CA PHE A 185 -17.13 5.55 8.71
C PHE A 185 -16.81 4.72 9.96
N ASP A 186 -16.15 5.31 10.94
CA ASP A 186 -15.77 4.67 12.19
C ASP A 186 -16.99 4.15 12.95
N ARG A 187 -18.04 4.97 13.07
CA ARG A 187 -19.33 4.56 13.65
C ARG A 187 -19.96 3.39 12.90
N THR A 188 -19.93 3.44 11.58
CA THR A 188 -20.51 2.39 10.72
C THR A 188 -19.80 1.07 10.92
N ILE A 189 -18.46 1.07 10.86
CA ILE A 189 -17.67 -0.14 11.06
C ILE A 189 -17.87 -0.70 12.47
N ARG A 190 -17.86 0.14 13.50
CA ARG A 190 -18.07 -0.29 14.90
C ARG A 190 -19.45 -0.89 15.18
N SER A 191 -20.44 -0.67 14.32
CA SER A 191 -21.75 -1.32 14.46
C SER A 191 -21.65 -2.85 14.32
N ILE A 192 -20.59 -3.35 13.66
CA ILE A 192 -20.31 -4.78 13.56
C ILE A 192 -19.65 -5.24 14.87
N LYS A 193 -20.37 -6.07 15.61
CA LYS A 193 -19.90 -6.61 16.89
C LYS A 193 -18.57 -7.36 16.72
N GLY A 194 -17.58 -6.98 17.51
CA GLY A 194 -16.23 -7.57 17.47
C GLY A 194 -15.19 -6.75 16.71
N LEU A 195 -15.58 -5.61 16.13
CA LEU A 195 -14.62 -4.64 15.57
C LEU A 195 -14.13 -3.66 16.63
N ALA A 196 -12.81 -3.45 16.67
CA ALA A 196 -12.10 -2.64 17.66
C ALA A 196 -11.37 -1.45 17.01
N ASP A 197 -10.98 -0.47 17.83
CA ASP A 197 -10.36 0.81 17.43
C ASP A 197 -9.26 0.67 16.36
N ARG A 198 -8.34 -0.28 16.58
CA ARG A 198 -7.19 -0.49 15.70
C ARG A 198 -7.62 -0.96 14.31
N THR A 199 -8.60 -1.85 14.24
CA THR A 199 -9.09 -2.39 12.97
C THR A 199 -9.70 -1.29 12.12
N THR A 200 -10.54 -0.46 12.72
CA THR A 200 -11.18 0.64 12.01
C THR A 200 -10.16 1.67 11.53
N ALA A 201 -9.20 2.04 12.39
CA ALA A 201 -8.10 2.91 12.00
C ALA A 201 -7.29 2.35 10.82
N TYR A 202 -6.99 1.04 10.83
CA TYR A 202 -6.31 0.38 9.71
C TYR A 202 -7.12 0.43 8.42
N LEU A 203 -8.44 0.23 8.48
CA LEU A 203 -9.28 0.30 7.28
C LEU A 203 -9.36 1.73 6.72
N ILE A 204 -9.49 2.75 7.57
CA ILE A 204 -9.52 4.15 7.13
C ILE A 204 -8.17 4.56 6.52
N ALA A 205 -7.06 4.16 7.14
CA ALA A 205 -5.71 4.51 6.68
C ALA A 205 -5.31 3.76 5.41
N ASP A 206 -5.41 2.43 5.40
CA ASP A 206 -4.82 1.58 4.37
C ASP A 206 -5.87 1.09 3.33
N LEU A 207 -7.15 1.47 3.47
CA LEU A 207 -8.24 1.17 2.51
C LEU A 207 -9.24 2.34 2.37
N PRO A 208 -8.79 3.55 1.99
CA PRO A 208 -9.66 4.73 1.84
C PRO A 208 -10.72 4.57 0.74
N GLU A 209 -10.56 3.59 -0.16
CA GLU A 209 -11.53 3.29 -1.22
C GLU A 209 -12.76 2.53 -0.72
N LEU A 210 -12.75 2.06 0.54
CA LEU A 210 -13.86 1.30 1.11
C LEU A 210 -15.09 2.21 1.25
N GLY A 211 -16.18 1.85 0.58
CA GLY A 211 -17.40 2.65 0.52
C GLY A 211 -17.51 3.54 -0.73
N THR A 212 -16.43 3.72 -1.50
CA THR A 212 -16.47 4.40 -2.81
C THR A 212 -16.37 3.40 -3.97
N LEU A 213 -15.54 2.38 -3.85
CA LEU A 213 -15.45 1.30 -4.83
C LEU A 213 -16.45 0.18 -4.53
N SER A 214 -16.87 -0.50 -5.61
CA SER A 214 -17.74 -1.68 -5.49
C SER A 214 -17.11 -2.80 -4.65
N ASN A 215 -17.93 -3.62 -4.01
CA ASN A 215 -17.48 -4.77 -3.23
C ASN A 215 -16.53 -5.68 -4.03
N LYS A 216 -16.80 -5.91 -5.33
CA LYS A 216 -15.94 -6.73 -6.19
C LYS A 216 -14.57 -6.08 -6.41
N ALA A 217 -14.53 -4.76 -6.59
CA ALA A 217 -13.28 -4.02 -6.74
C ALA A 217 -12.46 -4.05 -5.45
N ILE A 218 -13.09 -3.85 -4.28
CA ILE A 218 -12.43 -3.97 -2.97
C ILE A 218 -11.87 -5.38 -2.74
N VAL A 219 -12.66 -6.42 -2.99
CA VAL A 219 -12.23 -7.82 -2.82
C VAL A 219 -11.04 -8.13 -3.73
N LYS A 220 -10.98 -7.57 -4.94
CA LYS A 220 -9.81 -7.68 -5.84
C LYS A 220 -8.62 -6.87 -5.34
N LEU A 221 -8.83 -5.62 -4.91
CA LEU A 221 -7.78 -4.70 -4.43
C LEU A 221 -7.08 -5.22 -3.18
N VAL A 222 -7.84 -5.75 -2.22
CA VAL A 222 -7.30 -6.38 -1.01
C VAL A 222 -6.65 -7.74 -1.33
N GLY A 223 -7.01 -8.36 -2.45
CA GLY A 223 -6.51 -9.67 -2.85
C GLY A 223 -7.23 -10.81 -2.13
N LEU A 224 -8.52 -10.65 -1.89
CA LEU A 224 -9.43 -11.68 -1.36
C LEU A 224 -10.12 -12.48 -2.49
N ALA A 225 -10.16 -11.94 -3.71
CA ALA A 225 -10.75 -12.62 -4.87
C ALA A 225 -9.94 -13.87 -5.27
N PRO A 226 -10.53 -15.07 -5.29
CA PRO A 226 -9.91 -16.24 -5.92
C PRO A 226 -9.73 -15.98 -7.42
N ILE A 227 -8.51 -16.19 -7.92
CA ILE A 227 -8.18 -15.96 -9.33
C ILE A 227 -8.46 -17.24 -10.12
N ALA A 228 -9.17 -17.12 -11.25
CA ALA A 228 -9.43 -18.23 -12.16
C ALA A 228 -8.11 -18.82 -12.67
N ASN A 229 -8.02 -20.15 -12.69
CA ASN A 229 -6.83 -20.90 -13.10
C ASN A 229 -7.24 -22.10 -13.96
N ASP A 230 -8.05 -21.80 -14.97
CA ASP A 230 -8.69 -22.81 -15.82
C ASP A 230 -8.09 -22.70 -17.23
N SER A 231 -7.88 -23.83 -17.91
CA SER A 231 -7.32 -23.87 -19.27
C SER A 231 -7.91 -25.03 -20.06
N GLY A 232 -8.67 -24.76 -21.12
CA GLY A 232 -9.39 -25.80 -21.85
C GLY A 232 -10.28 -26.62 -20.91
N ALA A 233 -10.11 -27.93 -20.91
CA ALA A 233 -10.83 -28.85 -20.01
C ALA A 233 -10.28 -28.89 -18.56
N ARG A 234 -9.14 -28.26 -18.28
CA ARG A 234 -8.53 -28.26 -16.94
C ARG A 234 -9.18 -27.19 -16.05
N SER A 235 -9.84 -27.62 -14.99
CA SER A 235 -10.24 -26.74 -13.87
C SER A 235 -9.17 -26.79 -12.78
N GLY A 236 -8.50 -25.66 -12.53
CA GLY A 236 -7.39 -25.59 -11.59
C GLY A 236 -7.80 -25.06 -10.22
N LYS A 237 -6.98 -25.33 -9.20
CA LYS A 237 -7.19 -24.74 -7.88
C LYS A 237 -7.06 -23.21 -7.97
N ARG A 238 -8.14 -22.51 -7.68
CA ARG A 238 -8.19 -21.05 -7.60
C ARG A 238 -7.56 -20.59 -6.30
N ARG A 239 -6.56 -19.70 -6.39
CA ARG A 239 -5.84 -19.14 -5.24
C ARG A 239 -6.02 -17.64 -5.21
N THR A 240 -5.95 -17.05 -4.02
CA THR A 240 -5.78 -15.60 -3.87
C THR A 240 -4.31 -15.24 -4.10
N ARG A 241 -4.04 -14.10 -4.74
CA ARG A 241 -2.68 -13.58 -4.98
C ARG A 241 -2.71 -12.06 -5.01
N GLY A 242 -1.60 -11.43 -4.64
CA GLY A 242 -1.43 -9.98 -4.70
C GLY A 242 -2.28 -9.23 -3.66
N GLY A 243 -2.57 -7.96 -3.95
CA GLY A 243 -3.39 -7.08 -3.12
C GLY A 243 -2.73 -6.57 -1.83
N ARG A 244 -3.50 -5.85 -1.02
CA ARG A 244 -3.07 -5.26 0.27
C ARG A 244 -3.06 -6.32 1.37
N ALA A 245 -1.94 -7.02 1.50
CA ALA A 245 -1.79 -8.14 2.43
C ALA A 245 -2.10 -7.79 3.89
N SER A 246 -1.70 -6.60 4.37
CA SER A 246 -2.01 -6.13 5.72
C SER A 246 -3.52 -6.07 5.98
N ILE A 247 -4.26 -5.47 5.04
CA ILE A 247 -5.72 -5.36 5.10
C ILE A 247 -6.38 -6.73 4.96
N ARG A 248 -5.88 -7.60 4.10
CA ARG A 248 -6.40 -8.97 3.96
C ARG A 248 -6.36 -9.73 5.28
N THR A 249 -5.23 -9.66 5.99
CA THR A 249 -5.09 -10.31 7.31
C THR A 249 -6.09 -9.75 8.32
N ILE A 250 -6.27 -8.43 8.34
CA ILE A 250 -7.25 -7.78 9.22
C ILE A 250 -8.66 -8.27 8.89
N LEU A 251 -9.10 -8.20 7.63
CA LEU A 251 -10.45 -8.62 7.24
C LEU A 251 -10.72 -10.11 7.50
N PHE A 252 -9.71 -10.96 7.39
CA PHE A 252 -9.83 -12.37 7.78
C PHE A 252 -10.14 -12.53 9.28
N LEU A 253 -9.39 -11.84 10.14
CA LEU A 253 -9.62 -11.86 11.59
C LEU A 253 -10.98 -11.27 11.96
N VAL A 254 -11.37 -10.18 11.28
CA VAL A 254 -12.70 -9.56 11.44
C VAL A 254 -13.81 -10.55 11.13
N ALA A 255 -13.73 -11.25 9.99
CA ALA A 255 -14.74 -12.21 9.60
C ALA A 255 -14.84 -13.37 10.61
N ASP A 256 -13.71 -13.85 11.15
CA ASP A 256 -13.70 -14.91 12.17
C ASP A 256 -14.32 -14.49 13.50
N ILE A 257 -14.20 -13.21 13.86
CA ILE A 257 -14.83 -12.67 15.07
C ILE A 257 -16.31 -12.40 14.81
N ALA A 258 -16.64 -11.71 13.72
CA ALA A 258 -18.00 -11.29 13.39
C ALA A 258 -18.96 -12.49 13.27
N ARG A 259 -18.52 -13.60 12.66
CA ARG A 259 -19.33 -14.83 12.56
C ARG A 259 -19.72 -15.43 13.92
N ARG A 260 -19.02 -15.10 15.01
CA ARG A 260 -19.38 -15.58 16.36
C ARG A 260 -20.58 -14.85 16.94
N PHE A 261 -20.89 -13.68 16.38
CA PHE A 261 -21.93 -12.78 16.88
C PHE A 261 -23.06 -12.56 15.86
N ASP A 262 -22.84 -12.86 14.58
CA ASP A 262 -23.82 -12.79 13.51
C ASP A 262 -24.04 -14.18 12.89
N PRO A 263 -25.18 -14.84 13.17
CA PRO A 263 -25.51 -16.16 12.62
C PRO A 263 -25.51 -16.20 11.09
N SER A 264 -25.88 -15.10 10.41
CA SER A 264 -25.93 -15.08 8.94
C SER A 264 -24.54 -15.25 8.32
N LEU A 265 -23.51 -14.69 8.96
CA LEU A 265 -22.11 -14.84 8.55
C LEU A 265 -21.57 -16.25 8.87
N ALA A 266 -22.01 -16.85 9.98
CA ALA A 266 -21.69 -18.24 10.31
C ALA A 266 -22.27 -19.20 9.27
N ASP A 267 -23.57 -19.07 8.98
CA ASP A 267 -24.27 -19.89 8.00
C ASP A 267 -23.66 -19.74 6.59
N PHE A 268 -23.27 -18.52 6.22
CA PHE A 268 -22.61 -18.27 4.94
C PHE A 268 -21.27 -19.01 4.84
N ARG A 269 -20.44 -18.95 5.88
CA ARG A 269 -19.18 -19.70 5.92
C ARG A 269 -19.44 -21.21 5.84
N ASP A 270 -20.39 -21.72 6.60
CA ASP A 270 -20.66 -23.16 6.67
C ASP A 270 -21.19 -23.68 5.32
N LYS A 271 -22.01 -22.89 4.61
CA LYS A 271 -22.39 -23.15 3.22
C LYS A 271 -21.19 -23.20 2.28
N LEU A 272 -20.21 -22.30 2.43
CA LEU A 272 -19.00 -22.31 1.61
C LEU A 272 -18.13 -23.55 1.89
N LEU A 273 -17.96 -23.93 3.16
CA LEU A 273 -17.21 -25.12 3.56
C LEU A 273 -17.88 -26.39 3.06
N ALA A 274 -19.21 -26.50 3.17
CA ALA A 274 -19.99 -27.61 2.64
C ALA A 274 -19.87 -27.74 1.11
N ALA A 275 -19.66 -26.63 0.41
CA ALA A 275 -19.39 -26.59 -1.03
C ALA A 275 -17.91 -26.84 -1.38
N GLY A 276 -17.07 -27.26 -0.42
CA GLY A 276 -15.65 -27.57 -0.62
C GLY A 276 -14.76 -26.35 -0.82
N LYS A 277 -15.23 -25.14 -0.47
CA LYS A 277 -14.44 -23.91 -0.55
C LYS A 277 -13.65 -23.72 0.75
N PRO A 278 -12.34 -23.41 0.67
CA PRO A 278 -11.49 -23.19 1.84
C PRO A 278 -11.78 -21.85 2.54
#